data_AF-A0AA40CMR4-F1
#
_entry.id   AF-A0AA40CMR4-F1
#
_cell.length_a   1.000
_cell.length_b   1.000
_cell.length_c   1.000
_cell.angle_alpha   90.00
_cell.angle_beta   90.00
_cell.angle_gamma   90.00
#
_symmetry.space_group_name_H-M   'P 1'
#
loop_
_entity.id
_entity.type
_entity.pdbx_description
1 polymer ?
#
loop_
_entity_poly.entity_id
_entity_poly.type
_entity_poly.pdbx_seq_one_letter_code
_entity_poly.pdbx_strand_id
1 'polypeptide(L)'
;MEITRASSSRQTSTIGSPAGETPNSSSASSTRSTAITPSVCSAPVQQTADESTQLGPCSKVWALPPRIRRRKKEKPADATGKRPSKRQREAGDVGPREGPKRRGAYTDETKKRNTALTRILKSCIRCRMNRGRCNPDESDPYGPCLTCKSITGPTLCKMPCYRYIITDASLYREQRAPYQVYSRRWQSMDIIDIPKNDWASPEIRWIVVSPNHLRAPFRFAVRKFTPIEGDLLEEQWMTPYGKKTVPVPAYAVADMHATAADMKEYVERNISNFILSSVGNEDPLLWETYTMAFRHIGNAKSPEERSLLSNTFRLWVICRLISNPVHICGDEKLGGQAIESQDSLHDGKVPMPMIMTAQFECINYTTFLRPWSKAVLKQLNELVLAKRRDYWLSIYFAMFVLLHSCAMMTRRDEETATQYDMKGRYANPESIRAHHSGAQTMLAHFHFINKGVVPFSLPHNVAGKQELAKAANLTDEQVNFVWRTATLAHDPERAVATMRYVRERGLVGHDLYWVSMLFDKEWVPQRND
;
A
#
# COMPACT_ATOMS: atom_id res chain seq x y z
N MET A 1 -25.46 -11.81 -42.51
CA MET A 1 -25.40 -13.22 -42.05
C MET A 1 -25.92 -13.24 -40.63
N GLU A 2 -27.17 -13.63 -40.51
CA GLU A 2 -27.97 -13.71 -39.29
C GLU A 2 -27.50 -14.87 -38.42
N ILE A 3 -27.34 -14.64 -37.11
CA ILE A 3 -27.61 -15.68 -36.10
C ILE A 3 -28.36 -15.05 -34.93
N THR A 4 -29.51 -15.66 -34.71
CA THR A 4 -30.61 -15.56 -33.74
C THR A 4 -30.25 -15.32 -32.27
N ARG A 5 -31.04 -14.43 -31.65
CA ARG A 5 -31.21 -14.26 -30.19
C ARG A 5 -32.14 -15.34 -29.64
N ALA A 6 -31.78 -15.93 -28.50
CA ALA A 6 -32.68 -16.72 -27.66
C ALA A 6 -32.86 -16.02 -26.30
N SER A 7 -34.10 -15.61 -26.04
CA SER A 7 -34.60 -15.04 -24.78
C SER A 7 -35.11 -16.16 -23.88
N SER A 8 -34.71 -16.19 -22.62
CA SER A 8 -35.32 -17.02 -21.58
C SER A 8 -35.84 -16.13 -20.45
N SER A 9 -37.16 -16.12 -20.30
CA SER A 9 -37.94 -15.52 -19.24
C SER A 9 -37.88 -16.40 -17.99
N ARG A 10 -37.55 -15.82 -16.82
CA ARG A 10 -37.81 -16.44 -15.52
C ARG A 10 -38.89 -15.66 -14.79
N GLN A 11 -39.97 -16.37 -14.52
CA GLN A 11 -41.11 -15.95 -13.73
C GLN A 11 -40.73 -15.84 -12.25
N THR A 12 -41.14 -14.73 -11.65
CA THR A 12 -41.20 -14.47 -10.21
C THR A 12 -42.41 -15.18 -9.59
N SER A 13 -42.20 -15.95 -8.53
CA SER A 13 -43.27 -16.43 -7.65
C SER A 13 -43.07 -15.89 -6.23
N THR A 14 -44.03 -15.06 -5.85
CA THR A 14 -44.33 -14.50 -4.53
C THR A 14 -45.08 -15.54 -3.68
N ILE A 15 -44.59 -15.81 -2.47
CA ILE A 15 -45.31 -16.42 -1.33
C ILE A 15 -44.63 -15.78 -0.10
N GLY A 16 -45.26 -15.10 0.86
CA GLY A 16 -46.59 -15.20 1.43
C GLY A 16 -46.43 -15.48 2.93
N SER A 17 -46.31 -14.42 3.75
CA SER A 17 -46.30 -14.52 5.22
C SER A 17 -47.66 -15.00 5.76
N PRO A 18 -47.69 -15.58 6.96
CA PRO A 18 -48.45 -14.88 8.00
C PRO A 18 -47.76 -14.84 9.37
N ALA A 19 -48.21 -13.86 10.15
CA ALA A 19 -47.87 -13.58 11.54
C ALA A 19 -48.56 -14.55 12.51
N GLY A 20 -48.05 -14.61 13.75
CA GLY A 20 -48.85 -15.04 14.91
C GLY A 20 -48.08 -15.65 16.08
N GLU A 21 -48.04 -14.89 17.17
CA GLU A 21 -48.17 -15.36 18.57
C GLU A 21 -46.91 -15.74 19.39
N THR A 22 -46.62 -14.83 20.33
CA THR A 22 -45.96 -15.04 21.63
C THR A 22 -46.80 -15.92 22.57
N PRO A 23 -46.18 -16.55 23.59
CA PRO A 23 -46.36 -15.97 24.94
C PRO A 23 -45.14 -16.05 25.89
N ASN A 24 -45.23 -15.19 26.91
CA ASN A 24 -44.38 -15.03 28.10
C ASN A 24 -44.09 -16.34 28.88
N SER A 25 -42.93 -16.43 29.53
CA SER A 25 -42.81 -16.35 31.00
C SER A 25 -41.38 -16.63 31.53
N SER A 26 -40.87 -15.63 32.24
CA SER A 26 -40.08 -15.66 33.49
C SER A 26 -39.55 -16.99 34.04
N SER A 27 -38.26 -17.02 34.38
CA SER A 27 -37.81 -17.38 35.74
C SER A 27 -36.37 -16.95 36.00
N ALA A 28 -36.19 -16.37 37.19
CA ALA A 28 -34.94 -15.90 37.74
C ALA A 28 -34.14 -17.07 38.36
N SER A 29 -32.81 -16.96 38.39
CA SER A 29 -31.98 -17.64 39.38
C SER A 29 -30.68 -16.86 39.59
N SER A 30 -30.59 -16.20 40.73
CA SER A 30 -29.35 -15.65 41.26
C SER A 30 -28.41 -16.77 41.67
N THR A 31 -27.10 -16.59 41.49
CA THR A 31 -26.14 -17.20 42.42
C THR A 31 -24.91 -16.32 42.57
N ARG A 32 -24.60 -16.10 43.84
CA ARG A 32 -23.50 -15.34 44.44
C ARG A 32 -22.14 -15.60 43.76
N SER A 33 -21.32 -14.55 43.66
CA SER A 33 -19.87 -14.70 43.76
C SER A 33 -19.29 -13.61 44.65
N THR A 34 -18.64 -14.10 45.69
CA THR A 34 -18.05 -13.44 46.85
C THR A 34 -16.83 -12.61 46.48
N ALA A 35 -16.77 -11.41 47.06
CA ALA A 35 -15.59 -10.56 47.11
C ALA A 35 -14.50 -11.17 47.98
N ILE A 36 -13.26 -11.17 47.51
CA ILE A 36 -12.05 -11.29 48.34
C ILE A 36 -10.98 -10.35 47.78
N THR A 37 -10.66 -9.33 48.56
CA THR A 37 -9.39 -8.58 48.53
C THR A 37 -8.58 -9.02 49.74
N PRO A 38 -7.25 -9.19 49.61
CA PRO A 38 -6.31 -8.36 50.40
C PRO A 38 -4.99 -8.16 49.63
N SER A 39 -3.98 -7.42 50.04
CA SER A 39 -3.72 -6.33 50.99
C SER A 39 -2.28 -5.92 50.65
N VAL A 40 -1.98 -4.64 50.78
CA VAL A 40 -0.65 -4.05 50.66
C VAL A 40 0.15 -4.35 51.93
N CYS A 41 1.44 -4.69 51.82
CA CYS A 41 2.47 -4.30 52.78
C CYS A 41 3.88 -4.52 52.23
N SER A 42 4.81 -3.68 52.70
CA SER A 42 6.04 -3.26 52.04
C SER A 42 7.30 -3.72 52.79
N ALA A 43 8.37 -3.97 52.00
CA ALA A 43 9.81 -3.76 52.31
C ALA A 43 10.49 -4.61 53.41
N PRO A 44 11.85 -4.59 53.55
CA PRO A 44 12.94 -4.43 52.57
C PRO A 44 14.02 -5.55 52.68
N VAL A 45 14.83 -5.81 51.64
CA VAL A 45 16.09 -6.56 51.79
C VAL A 45 17.21 -5.87 51.02
N GLN A 46 18.28 -5.54 51.75
CA GLN A 46 19.59 -5.13 51.23
C GLN A 46 20.31 -6.34 50.63
N GLN A 47 21.00 -6.16 49.49
CA GLN A 47 22.18 -6.96 49.19
C GLN A 47 23.13 -6.22 48.25
N THR A 48 24.41 -6.38 48.58
CA THR A 48 25.62 -5.79 48.04
C THR A 48 26.17 -6.58 46.85
N ALA A 49 26.76 -5.84 45.91
CA ALA A 49 27.91 -6.12 45.03
C ALA A 49 28.08 -7.46 44.27
N ASP A 50 28.36 -7.26 42.98
CA ASP A 50 29.08 -8.10 42.01
C ASP A 50 28.50 -9.47 41.59
N GLU A 51 27.95 -9.50 40.37
CA GLU A 51 28.23 -10.59 39.42
C GLU A 51 27.85 -10.20 37.98
N SER A 52 28.78 -10.47 37.07
CA SER A 52 28.70 -10.26 35.63
C SER A 52 27.45 -10.91 35.01
N THR A 53 26.50 -10.09 34.54
CA THR A 53 25.35 -10.58 33.77
C THR A 53 25.62 -10.43 32.27
N GLN A 54 25.77 -11.57 31.60
CA GLN A 54 25.74 -11.69 30.14
C GLN A 54 24.45 -11.06 29.59
N LEU A 55 24.59 -10.01 28.78
CA LEU A 55 23.47 -9.41 28.08
C LEU A 55 23.12 -10.26 26.85
N GLY A 56 21.94 -10.88 26.88
CA GLY A 56 21.34 -11.53 25.71
C GLY A 56 20.98 -10.54 24.59
N PRO A 57 20.66 -11.02 23.37
CA PRO A 57 20.64 -10.22 22.12
C PRO A 57 19.51 -9.17 21.99
N CYS A 58 18.80 -8.83 23.08
CA CYS A 58 17.69 -7.89 23.08
C CYS A 58 17.71 -6.89 24.27
N SER A 59 18.88 -6.39 24.66
CA SER A 59 18.98 -5.25 25.59
C SER A 59 18.73 -3.91 24.85
N LYS A 60 17.56 -3.28 25.10
CA LYS A 60 17.19 -1.97 24.56
C LYS A 60 17.78 -0.82 25.40
N VAL A 61 19.10 -0.65 25.37
CA VAL A 61 19.75 0.62 25.71
C VAL A 61 20.33 1.20 24.42
N TRP A 62 19.60 2.14 23.83
CA TRP A 62 20.05 2.84 22.62
C TRP A 62 21.04 3.95 23.02
N ALA A 63 22.32 3.60 23.16
CA ALA A 63 23.39 4.58 23.28
C ALA A 63 23.66 5.18 21.89
N LEU A 64 23.52 6.51 21.76
CA LEU A 64 23.89 7.24 20.55
C LEU A 64 25.38 7.03 20.26
N PRO A 65 25.78 6.50 19.09
CA PRO A 65 27.19 6.39 18.74
C PRO A 65 27.85 7.78 18.70
N PRO A 66 29.07 7.97 19.22
CA PRO A 66 29.78 9.23 19.09
C PRO A 66 29.95 9.57 17.60
N ARG A 67 29.75 10.85 17.25
CA ARG A 67 29.84 11.37 15.88
C ARG A 67 31.18 11.00 15.25
N ILE A 68 31.18 9.97 14.40
CA ILE A 68 32.30 9.69 13.49
C ILE A 68 32.40 10.87 12.53
N ARG A 69 33.46 11.69 12.67
CA ARG A 69 33.84 12.68 11.66
C ARG A 69 34.04 11.92 10.34
N ARG A 70 33.15 12.13 9.37
CA ARG A 70 33.33 11.64 7.99
C ARG A 70 34.72 12.09 7.50
N ARG A 71 35.64 11.13 7.35
CA ARG A 71 36.87 11.35 6.56
C ARG A 71 36.44 11.78 5.16
N LYS A 72 37.04 12.88 4.70
CA LYS A 72 36.85 13.45 3.37
C LYS A 72 37.28 12.38 2.35
N LYS A 73 36.35 11.95 1.49
CA LYS A 73 36.63 10.97 0.43
C LYS A 73 37.62 11.61 -0.55
N GLU A 74 38.88 11.22 -0.50
CA GLU A 74 39.85 11.57 -1.53
C GLU A 74 39.46 10.86 -2.83
N LYS A 75 39.44 11.60 -3.93
CA LYS A 75 39.20 11.03 -5.26
C LYS A 75 40.47 10.30 -5.71
N PRO A 76 40.36 9.20 -6.49
CA PRO A 76 41.53 8.54 -7.05
C PRO A 76 42.29 9.52 -7.95
N ALA A 77 43.62 9.55 -7.82
CA ALA A 77 44.48 10.23 -8.76
C ALA A 77 44.48 9.47 -10.09
N ASP A 78 44.34 10.20 -11.19
CA ASP A 78 44.52 9.65 -12.54
C ASP A 78 46.01 9.61 -12.88
N ALA A 79 46.41 8.66 -13.74
CA ALA A 79 47.79 8.16 -13.91
C ALA A 79 48.81 9.11 -14.56
N THR A 80 48.63 10.43 -14.48
CA THR A 80 49.53 11.41 -15.13
C THR A 80 49.89 12.63 -14.27
N GLY A 81 49.59 12.63 -12.97
CA GLY A 81 50.23 13.53 -12.00
C GLY A 81 50.07 15.04 -12.23
N LYS A 82 49.12 15.50 -13.06
CA LYS A 82 48.87 16.93 -13.31
C LYS A 82 47.43 17.32 -12.96
N ARG A 83 47.28 18.27 -12.04
CA ARG A 83 46.00 18.91 -11.69
C ARG A 83 45.48 19.76 -12.87
N PRO A 84 44.18 19.69 -13.23
CA PRO A 84 43.65 20.59 -14.25
C PRO A 84 43.52 22.02 -13.68
N SER A 85 44.17 22.98 -14.36
CA SER A 85 44.13 24.41 -14.04
C SER A 85 42.73 24.98 -14.26
N LYS A 86 42.21 25.71 -13.27
CA LYS A 86 41.00 26.52 -13.44
C LYS A 86 41.23 27.57 -14.52
N ARG A 87 40.34 27.61 -15.52
CA ARG A 87 40.16 28.76 -16.44
C ARG A 87 40.06 30.04 -15.62
N GLN A 88 41.01 30.95 -15.79
CA GLN A 88 40.90 32.35 -15.40
C GLN A 88 39.77 32.99 -16.22
N ARG A 89 38.82 33.62 -15.54
CA ARG A 89 37.95 34.64 -16.13
C ARG A 89 38.61 35.99 -15.85
N GLU A 90 38.65 36.82 -16.88
CA GLU A 90 39.19 38.17 -16.87
C GLU A 90 38.53 39.05 -15.81
N ALA A 91 39.35 39.95 -15.28
CA ALA A 91 39.04 40.85 -14.20
C ALA A 91 38.13 41.99 -14.68
N GLY A 92 37.00 42.16 -14.01
CA GLY A 92 36.12 43.30 -14.14
C GLY A 92 34.99 43.20 -13.12
N ASP A 93 34.95 44.15 -12.20
CA ASP A 93 33.94 44.36 -11.15
C ASP A 93 34.22 43.71 -9.77
N VAL A 94 34.79 44.53 -8.87
CA VAL A 94 35.12 44.18 -7.48
C VAL A 94 33.90 44.46 -6.60
N GLY A 95 33.12 43.42 -6.36
CA GLY A 95 32.18 43.34 -5.24
C GLY A 95 32.19 41.93 -4.66
N PRO A 96 32.29 41.75 -3.32
CA PRO A 96 32.36 40.41 -2.75
C PRO A 96 31.00 39.72 -2.91
N ARG A 97 30.91 38.78 -3.86
CA ARG A 97 29.77 37.88 -3.97
C ARG A 97 29.80 36.92 -2.79
N GLU A 98 29.05 37.26 -1.74
CA GLU A 98 28.76 36.36 -0.62
C GLU A 98 28.22 35.02 -1.17
N GLY A 99 28.93 33.93 -0.90
CA GLY A 99 28.38 32.59 -1.07
C GLY A 99 27.11 32.43 -0.22
N PRO A 100 26.20 31.50 -0.56
CA PRO A 100 24.94 31.34 0.15
C PRO A 100 25.18 31.15 1.66
N LYS A 101 24.77 32.15 2.45
CA LYS A 101 24.89 32.16 3.92
C LYS A 101 24.33 30.85 4.48
N ARG A 102 25.19 30.04 5.10
CA ARG A 102 24.74 28.90 5.91
C ARG A 102 23.86 29.45 7.01
N ARG A 103 22.58 29.03 7.07
CA ARG A 103 21.65 29.48 8.10
C ARG A 103 22.23 29.11 9.47
N GLY A 104 22.48 30.10 10.31
CA GLY A 104 22.95 29.91 11.69
C GLY A 104 21.91 29.21 12.56
N ALA A 105 22.32 28.77 13.75
CA ALA A 105 21.40 28.25 14.76
C ALA A 105 20.35 29.31 15.11
N TYR A 106 19.11 28.90 15.37
CA TYR A 106 18.09 29.84 15.85
C TYR A 106 18.57 30.46 17.17
N THR A 107 18.53 31.79 17.27
CA THR A 107 18.84 32.52 18.51
C THR A 107 17.63 32.61 19.44
N ASP A 108 16.44 32.59 18.86
CA ASP A 108 15.13 32.69 19.53
C ASP A 108 14.67 31.32 20.06
N GLU A 109 14.52 31.21 21.39
CA GLU A 109 14.09 29.99 22.08
C GLU A 109 12.68 29.55 21.68
N THR A 110 11.75 30.48 21.48
CA THR A 110 10.38 30.17 21.02
C THR A 110 10.43 29.57 19.62
N LYS A 111 11.27 30.10 18.72
CA LYS A 111 11.47 29.51 17.38
C LYS A 111 12.14 28.14 17.45
N LYS A 112 13.04 27.88 18.39
CA LYS A 112 13.63 26.55 18.61
C LYS A 112 12.56 25.55 19.06
N ARG A 113 11.79 25.87 20.10
CA ARG A 113 10.70 25.04 20.63
C ARG A 113 9.67 24.73 19.55
N ASN A 114 9.18 25.74 18.83
CA ASN A 114 8.25 25.56 17.71
C ASN A 114 8.83 24.66 16.60
N THR A 115 10.12 24.78 16.29
CA THR A 115 10.77 23.91 15.30
C THR A 115 10.87 22.47 15.80
N ALA A 116 11.17 22.27 17.08
CA ALA A 116 11.19 20.94 17.70
C ALA A 116 9.79 20.31 17.68
N LEU A 117 8.78 21.04 18.13
CA LEU A 117 7.39 20.60 18.12
C LEU A 117 6.89 20.29 16.70
N THR A 118 7.26 21.10 15.71
CA THR A 118 6.94 20.83 14.29
C THR A 118 7.64 19.58 13.75
N ARG A 119 8.83 19.20 14.25
CA ARG A 119 9.49 17.95 13.83
C ARG A 119 8.78 16.71 14.38
N ILE A 120 8.22 16.82 15.58
CA ILE A 120 7.42 15.78 16.24
C ILE A 120 6.08 15.64 15.52
N LEU A 121 5.30 16.73 15.47
CA LEU A 121 3.94 16.74 14.92
C LEU A 121 3.88 16.72 13.39
N LYS A 122 5.00 17.06 12.73
CA LYS A 122 5.09 17.38 11.30
C LYS A 122 4.44 18.72 10.93
N SER A 123 4.90 19.32 9.84
CA SER A 123 4.28 20.52 9.29
C SER A 123 2.99 20.16 8.54
N CYS A 124 1.95 21.00 8.61
CA CYS A 124 0.73 20.77 7.83
C CYS A 124 0.95 20.84 6.32
N ILE A 125 0.06 20.23 5.54
CA ILE A 125 0.09 20.21 4.06
C ILE A 125 0.23 21.63 3.53
N ARG A 126 -0.63 22.56 3.97
CA ARG A 126 -0.61 23.96 3.51
C ARG A 126 0.75 24.64 3.74
N CYS A 127 1.27 24.57 4.96
CA CYS A 127 2.55 25.21 5.28
C CYS A 127 3.70 24.56 4.51
N ARG A 128 3.70 23.23 4.35
CA ARG A 128 4.71 22.51 3.57
C ARG A 128 4.68 22.90 2.09
N MET A 129 3.49 22.86 1.49
CA MET A 129 3.28 23.21 0.09
C MET A 129 3.66 24.67 -0.16
N ASN A 130 3.27 25.60 0.70
CA ASN A 130 3.59 27.02 0.55
C ASN A 130 5.01 27.38 1.01
N ARG A 131 5.81 26.41 1.47
CA ARG A 131 7.14 26.61 2.05
C ARG A 131 7.15 27.66 3.18
N GLY A 132 6.03 27.79 3.88
CA GLY A 132 5.83 28.67 5.02
C GLY A 132 6.16 27.98 6.34
N ARG A 133 6.34 28.78 7.40
CA ARG A 133 6.55 28.25 8.75
C ARG A 133 5.22 27.71 9.31
N CYS A 134 5.20 26.44 9.69
CA CYS A 134 4.12 25.84 10.47
C CYS A 134 4.41 26.12 11.94
N ASN A 135 3.51 26.83 12.64
CA ASN A 135 3.61 27.07 14.08
C ASN A 135 2.51 26.26 14.78
N PRO A 136 2.80 25.07 15.32
CA PRO A 136 1.82 24.31 16.08
C PRO A 136 1.30 25.13 17.26
N ASP A 137 0.04 24.94 17.61
CA ASP A 137 -0.55 25.52 18.82
C ASP A 137 -0.19 24.61 20.00
N GLU A 138 0.46 25.14 21.04
CA GLU A 138 0.82 24.34 22.22
C GLU A 138 -0.40 23.94 23.06
N SER A 139 -1.46 24.75 23.03
CA SER A 139 -2.73 24.48 23.72
C SER A 139 -3.59 23.44 23.00
N ASP A 140 -3.43 23.35 21.68
CA ASP A 140 -4.10 22.36 20.82
C ASP A 140 -3.13 21.82 19.76
N PRO A 141 -2.21 20.91 20.15
CA PRO A 141 -1.16 20.39 19.27
C PRO A 141 -1.70 19.68 18.02
N TYR A 142 -2.86 19.05 18.13
CA TYR A 142 -3.48 18.27 17.07
C TYR A 142 -4.41 19.09 16.18
N GLY A 143 -4.94 20.22 16.67
CA GLY A 143 -5.74 21.13 15.86
C GLY A 143 -4.94 22.01 14.90
N PRO A 144 -5.61 23.02 14.30
CA PRO A 144 -4.99 23.89 13.31
C PRO A 144 -3.78 24.64 13.85
N CYS A 145 -2.70 24.68 13.07
CA CYS A 145 -1.53 25.46 13.45
C CYS A 145 -1.85 26.96 13.49
N LEU A 146 -1.16 27.73 14.33
CA LEU A 146 -1.36 29.17 14.50
C LEU A 146 -1.22 29.92 13.17
N THR A 147 -0.30 29.48 12.30
CA THR A 147 -0.15 30.03 10.94
C THR A 147 -1.40 29.83 10.09
N CYS A 148 -2.11 28.72 10.26
CA CYS A 148 -3.36 28.43 9.56
C CYS A 148 -4.55 29.18 10.19
N LYS A 149 -4.56 29.35 11.52
CA LYS A 149 -5.57 30.12 12.26
C LYS A 149 -5.54 31.61 11.90
N SER A 150 -4.35 32.15 11.62
CA SER A 150 -4.17 33.59 11.35
C SER A 150 -4.59 34.04 9.93
N ILE A 151 -5.09 33.15 9.07
CA ILE A 151 -5.55 33.54 7.73
C ILE A 151 -7.00 33.97 7.81
N THR A 152 -7.25 35.24 7.53
CA THR A 152 -8.58 35.86 7.55
C THR A 152 -9.16 36.10 6.14
N GLY A 153 -8.38 35.89 5.08
CA GLY A 153 -8.79 36.11 3.68
C GLY A 153 -9.25 34.85 2.94
N PRO A 154 -9.87 35.01 1.75
CA PRO A 154 -10.29 33.89 0.91
C PRO A 154 -9.08 33.02 0.53
N THR A 155 -9.23 31.72 0.73
CA THR A 155 -8.17 30.74 0.45
C THR A 155 -8.47 30.00 -0.85
N LEU A 156 -7.43 29.73 -1.65
CA LEU A 156 -7.58 29.00 -2.92
C LEU A 156 -8.03 27.54 -2.74
N CYS A 157 -7.90 26.98 -1.53
CA CYS A 157 -8.26 25.62 -1.18
C CYS A 157 -8.88 25.60 0.22
N LYS A 158 -10.08 25.02 0.35
CA LYS A 158 -10.85 24.88 1.61
C LYS A 158 -10.26 23.84 2.58
N MET A 159 -9.18 23.16 2.21
CA MET A 159 -8.62 22.08 3.02
C MET A 159 -8.22 22.55 4.42
N PRO A 160 -8.72 21.89 5.48
CA PRO A 160 -8.33 22.20 6.84
C PRO A 160 -6.83 21.92 7.09
N CYS A 161 -6.34 22.41 8.23
CA CYS A 161 -4.93 22.26 8.61
C CYS A 161 -4.61 20.82 9.06
N TYR A 162 -4.28 19.95 8.10
CA TYR A 162 -3.88 18.56 8.36
C TYR A 162 -2.38 18.34 8.21
N ARG A 163 -1.82 17.44 9.05
CA ARG A 163 -0.38 17.12 9.13
C ARG A 163 -0.01 15.80 8.43
N TYR A 164 -0.67 15.49 7.33
CA TYR A 164 -0.36 14.27 6.56
C TYR A 164 0.91 14.42 5.70
N ILE A 165 1.65 13.34 5.52
CA ILE A 165 2.85 13.27 4.66
C ILE A 165 2.71 12.10 3.71
N ILE A 166 2.77 12.36 2.40
CA ILE A 166 2.74 11.29 1.38
C ILE A 166 3.76 10.21 1.70
N THR A 167 4.99 10.57 2.07
CA THR A 167 6.05 9.59 2.35
C THR A 167 5.84 8.73 3.59
N ASP A 168 4.87 9.07 4.44
CA ASP A 168 4.54 8.32 5.65
C ASP A 168 3.32 7.40 5.42
N ALA A 169 2.72 7.42 4.22
CA ALA A 169 1.60 6.55 3.87
C ALA A 169 2.03 5.09 3.74
N SER A 170 1.21 4.16 4.20
CA SER A 170 1.37 2.73 3.88
C SER A 170 0.69 2.41 2.54
N LEU A 171 1.37 1.69 1.65
CA LEU A 171 0.87 1.31 0.32
C LEU A 171 0.54 -0.19 0.15
N TYR A 172 0.83 -1.00 1.17
CA TYR A 172 0.64 -2.45 1.13
C TYR A 172 0.54 -2.99 2.56
N ARG A 173 0.23 -4.29 2.71
CA ARG A 173 0.19 -4.93 4.01
C ARG A 173 1.60 -4.99 4.63
N GLU A 174 1.89 -4.25 5.68
CA GLU A 174 3.21 -4.30 6.30
C GLU A 174 3.34 -5.47 7.26
N GLN A 175 4.47 -6.19 7.15
CA GLN A 175 4.78 -7.34 8.01
C GLN A 175 6.28 -7.38 8.34
N ARG A 176 6.57 -7.92 9.53
CA ARG A 176 7.95 -8.04 10.05
C ARG A 176 8.63 -9.32 9.56
N ALA A 177 7.88 -10.40 9.46
CA ALA A 177 8.31 -11.73 9.02
C ALA A 177 7.16 -12.40 8.25
N PRO A 178 7.44 -13.49 7.50
CA PRO A 178 6.39 -14.26 6.85
C PRO A 178 5.34 -14.76 7.83
N TYR A 179 4.19 -15.21 7.32
CA TYR A 179 3.13 -15.74 8.17
C TYR A 179 3.62 -16.94 8.98
N GLN A 180 3.79 -16.75 10.29
CA GLN A 180 4.49 -17.68 11.19
C GLN A 180 3.75 -19.00 11.40
N VAL A 181 2.50 -19.12 10.93
CA VAL A 181 1.75 -20.37 10.89
C VAL A 181 2.29 -21.29 9.78
N TYR A 182 2.82 -20.75 8.68
CA TYR A 182 3.38 -21.56 7.59
C TYR A 182 4.73 -22.15 7.94
N SER A 183 5.61 -21.37 8.59
CA SER A 183 6.90 -21.82 9.09
C SER A 183 7.49 -20.83 10.10
N ARG A 184 8.28 -21.33 11.04
CA ARG A 184 9.07 -20.51 11.99
C ARG A 184 10.52 -20.31 11.54
N ARG A 185 10.92 -20.81 10.37
CA ARG A 185 12.28 -20.68 9.83
C ARG A 185 12.72 -19.23 9.64
N TRP A 186 11.80 -18.33 9.31
CA TRP A 186 12.08 -16.91 9.07
C TRP A 186 11.47 -16.02 10.14
N GLN A 187 12.33 -15.30 10.88
CA GLN A 187 11.94 -14.31 11.89
C GLN A 187 12.03 -12.86 11.38
N SER A 188 12.42 -12.69 10.11
CA SER A 188 12.42 -11.44 9.35
C SER A 188 12.03 -11.73 7.90
N MET A 189 11.81 -10.70 7.10
CA MET A 189 11.58 -10.83 5.64
C MET A 189 12.88 -11.02 4.84
N ASP A 190 14.01 -11.24 5.50
CA ASP A 190 15.28 -11.39 4.80
C ASP A 190 15.29 -12.64 3.91
N ILE A 191 15.95 -12.54 2.76
CA ILE A 191 16.07 -13.65 1.81
C ILE A 191 17.15 -14.58 2.32
N ILE A 192 16.72 -15.69 2.92
CA ILE A 192 17.59 -16.71 3.51
C ILE A 192 17.09 -18.07 3.03
N ASP A 193 17.92 -18.79 2.28
CA ASP A 193 17.60 -20.13 1.80
C ASP A 193 17.52 -21.14 2.94
N ILE A 194 16.88 -22.28 2.67
CA ILE A 194 16.93 -23.45 3.56
C ILE A 194 18.40 -23.86 3.78
N PRO A 195 18.84 -24.08 5.03
CA PRO A 195 20.20 -24.47 5.35
C PRO A 195 20.66 -25.69 4.55
N LYS A 196 21.96 -25.74 4.19
CA LYS A 196 22.51 -26.82 3.35
C LYS A 196 22.24 -28.22 3.90
N ASN A 197 22.20 -28.38 5.22
CA ASN A 197 22.00 -29.65 5.91
C ASN A 197 20.52 -30.05 6.03
N ASP A 198 19.59 -29.13 5.74
CA ASP A 198 18.15 -29.34 5.86
C ASP A 198 17.53 -29.81 4.54
N TRP A 199 18.32 -30.09 3.51
CA TRP A 199 17.82 -30.62 2.24
C TRP A 199 17.78 -32.16 2.25
N ALA A 200 16.62 -32.73 1.94
CA ALA A 200 16.40 -34.18 1.95
C ALA A 200 16.83 -34.89 0.65
N SER A 201 17.00 -34.15 -0.44
CA SER A 201 17.47 -34.67 -1.73
C SER A 201 18.31 -33.61 -2.44
N PRO A 202 19.39 -33.94 -3.18
CA PRO A 202 20.11 -33.00 -4.05
C PRO A 202 19.36 -32.65 -5.34
N GLU A 203 18.29 -33.38 -5.66
CA GLU A 203 17.54 -33.23 -6.90
C GLU A 203 16.83 -31.87 -6.99
N ILE A 204 17.05 -31.16 -8.09
CA ILE A 204 16.34 -29.93 -8.43
C ILE A 204 15.22 -30.27 -9.42
N ARG A 205 14.01 -29.82 -9.10
CA ARG A 205 12.84 -29.91 -9.98
C ARG A 205 12.39 -28.53 -10.40
N TRP A 206 11.76 -28.44 -11.57
CA TRP A 206 11.18 -27.20 -12.06
C TRP A 206 9.68 -27.31 -12.06
N ILE A 207 9.01 -26.38 -11.38
CA ILE A 207 7.55 -26.27 -11.40
C ILE A 207 7.13 -24.98 -12.09
N VAL A 208 5.87 -24.96 -12.51
CA VAL A 208 5.22 -23.75 -13.04
C VAL A 208 4.00 -23.48 -12.18
N VAL A 209 3.90 -22.25 -11.67
CA VAL A 209 2.79 -21.80 -10.83
C VAL A 209 2.04 -20.64 -11.47
N SER A 210 0.80 -20.42 -11.08
CA SER A 210 0.02 -19.24 -11.48
C SER A 210 -0.87 -18.79 -10.31
N PRO A 211 -1.14 -17.48 -10.16
CA PRO A 211 -2.19 -17.02 -9.26
C PRO A 211 -3.54 -17.65 -9.62
N ASN A 212 -4.42 -17.87 -8.65
CA ASN A 212 -5.69 -18.55 -8.90
C ASN A 212 -6.68 -17.70 -9.72
N HIS A 213 -6.54 -16.37 -9.68
CA HIS A 213 -7.44 -15.40 -10.30
C HIS A 213 -7.03 -14.99 -11.72
N LEU A 214 -5.84 -15.39 -12.20
CA LEU A 214 -5.44 -15.16 -13.59
C LEU A 214 -4.43 -16.20 -14.09
N ARG A 215 -4.31 -16.30 -15.42
CA ARG A 215 -3.26 -17.11 -16.05
C ARG A 215 -2.01 -16.26 -16.28
N ALA A 216 -1.06 -16.34 -15.36
CA ALA A 216 0.26 -15.71 -15.46
C ALA A 216 1.33 -16.69 -14.95
N PRO A 217 1.74 -17.67 -15.78
CA PRO A 217 2.63 -18.74 -15.35
C PRO A 217 4.02 -18.20 -14.99
N PHE A 218 4.56 -18.66 -13.87
CA PHE A 218 5.91 -18.38 -13.40
C PHE A 218 6.64 -19.69 -13.12
N ARG A 219 7.83 -19.86 -13.69
CA ARG A 219 8.64 -21.09 -13.58
C ARG A 219 9.83 -20.84 -12.66
N PHE A 220 10.07 -21.73 -11.71
CA PHE A 220 11.21 -21.65 -10.79
C PHE A 220 11.64 -23.04 -10.30
N ALA A 221 12.84 -23.10 -9.73
CA ALA A 221 13.48 -24.32 -9.24
C ALA A 221 13.12 -24.59 -7.78
N VAL A 222 12.83 -25.85 -7.47
CA VAL A 222 12.49 -26.34 -6.13
C VAL A 222 13.30 -27.57 -5.77
N ARG A 223 13.44 -27.82 -4.46
CA ARG A 223 14.19 -28.94 -3.90
C ARG A 223 13.46 -29.50 -2.68
N LYS A 224 13.58 -30.80 -2.44
CA LYS A 224 12.94 -31.46 -1.30
C LYS A 224 13.72 -31.18 -0.02
N PHE A 225 13.07 -30.68 1.02
CA PHE A 225 13.67 -30.39 2.32
C PHE A 225 13.26 -31.40 3.39
N THR A 226 14.01 -31.42 4.49
CA THR A 226 13.71 -32.17 5.71
C THR A 226 12.87 -31.27 6.62
N PRO A 227 11.58 -31.61 6.86
CA PRO A 227 10.72 -30.81 7.72
C PRO A 227 11.26 -30.69 9.14
N ILE A 228 11.07 -29.52 9.74
CA ILE A 228 11.35 -29.28 11.16
C ILE A 228 10.06 -28.90 11.90
N GLU A 229 10.11 -28.88 13.23
CA GLU A 229 8.98 -28.45 14.04
C GLU A 229 8.52 -27.04 13.65
N GLY A 230 7.22 -26.91 13.40
CA GLY A 230 6.59 -25.65 12.99
C GLY A 230 6.48 -25.43 11.48
N ASP A 231 6.98 -26.33 10.63
CA ASP A 231 6.69 -26.31 9.19
C ASP A 231 5.28 -26.87 8.92
N LEU A 232 4.44 -26.09 8.24
CA LEU A 232 3.09 -26.51 7.86
C LEU A 232 3.13 -27.30 6.54
N LEU A 233 2.80 -28.59 6.62
CA LEU A 233 2.78 -29.52 5.48
C LEU A 233 1.37 -29.95 5.08
N GLU A 234 0.39 -29.09 5.36
CA GLU A 234 -1.00 -29.30 4.94
C GLU A 234 -1.61 -27.98 4.47
N GLU A 235 -2.41 -28.06 3.42
CA GLU A 235 -3.32 -26.99 3.01
C GLU A 235 -4.64 -27.16 3.75
N GLN A 236 -5.25 -26.06 4.18
CA GLN A 236 -6.43 -26.08 5.05
C GLN A 236 -7.49 -25.10 4.57
N TRP A 237 -8.75 -25.50 4.59
CA TRP A 237 -9.89 -24.64 4.26
C TRP A 237 -11.12 -24.97 5.12
N MET A 238 -12.02 -24.00 5.23
CA MET A 238 -13.27 -24.14 5.98
C MET A 238 -14.39 -24.58 5.04
N THR A 239 -15.22 -25.51 5.50
CA THR A 239 -16.47 -25.93 4.84
C THR A 239 -17.65 -25.71 5.78
N PRO A 240 -18.90 -25.76 5.32
CA PRO A 240 -20.08 -25.73 6.19
C PRO A 240 -20.08 -26.82 7.28
N TYR A 241 -19.33 -27.90 7.07
CA TYR A 241 -19.20 -29.04 7.99
C TYR A 241 -17.95 -28.97 8.88
N GLY A 242 -17.19 -27.88 8.79
CA GLY A 242 -15.96 -27.66 9.55
C GLY A 242 -14.70 -27.65 8.69
N LYS A 243 -13.55 -27.66 9.36
CA LYS A 243 -12.23 -27.53 8.75
C LYS A 243 -11.82 -28.82 8.02
N LYS A 244 -11.35 -28.70 6.78
CA LYS A 244 -10.71 -29.78 6.02
C LYS A 244 -9.23 -29.48 5.81
N THR A 245 -8.44 -30.54 5.67
CA THR A 245 -7.01 -30.45 5.38
C THR A 245 -6.58 -31.48 4.32
N VAL A 246 -5.52 -31.17 3.58
CA VAL A 246 -4.88 -32.08 2.63
C VAL A 246 -3.35 -31.94 2.76
N PRO A 247 -2.58 -33.04 2.73
CA PRO A 247 -1.12 -32.95 2.79
C PRO A 247 -0.56 -32.23 1.56
N VAL A 248 0.45 -31.39 1.78
CA VAL A 248 1.24 -30.76 0.71
C VAL A 248 2.69 -31.25 0.75
N PRO A 249 3.38 -31.35 -0.40
CA PRO A 249 4.70 -31.96 -0.45
C PRO A 249 5.78 -31.05 0.17
N ALA A 250 6.76 -31.66 0.85
CA ALA A 250 7.88 -30.98 1.52
C ALA A 250 8.95 -30.48 0.53
N TYR A 251 8.56 -29.55 -0.35
CA TYR A 251 9.46 -28.84 -1.25
C TYR A 251 9.53 -27.36 -0.92
N ALA A 252 10.70 -26.78 -1.15
CA ALA A 252 10.99 -25.37 -0.99
C ALA A 252 11.68 -24.83 -2.25
N VAL A 253 11.66 -23.51 -2.43
CA VAL A 253 12.43 -22.79 -3.46
C VAL A 253 13.91 -23.13 -3.28
N ALA A 254 14.56 -23.58 -4.36
CA ALA A 254 15.94 -24.07 -4.30
C ALA A 254 16.98 -22.94 -4.13
N ASP A 255 16.71 -21.78 -4.75
CA ASP A 255 17.50 -20.56 -4.64
C ASP A 255 16.56 -19.35 -4.69
N MET A 256 16.36 -18.72 -3.54
CA MET A 256 15.46 -17.59 -3.40
C MET A 256 16.00 -16.33 -4.09
N HIS A 257 17.31 -16.15 -4.18
CA HIS A 257 17.92 -14.99 -4.85
C HIS A 257 17.81 -15.08 -6.37
N ALA A 258 18.06 -16.25 -6.95
CA ALA A 258 17.85 -16.50 -8.37
C ALA A 258 16.36 -16.32 -8.73
N THR A 259 15.46 -16.89 -7.93
CA THR A 259 14.01 -16.72 -8.11
C THR A 259 13.60 -15.25 -8.05
N ALA A 260 14.16 -14.47 -7.10
CA ALA A 260 13.91 -13.04 -7.01
C ALA A 260 14.37 -12.27 -8.26
N ALA A 261 15.47 -12.66 -8.90
CA ALA A 261 15.94 -12.04 -10.14
C ALA A 261 14.96 -12.29 -11.29
N ASP A 262 14.48 -13.52 -11.44
CA ASP A 262 13.53 -13.91 -12.48
C ASP A 262 12.15 -13.26 -12.29
N MET A 263 11.72 -13.10 -11.03
CA MET A 263 10.44 -12.46 -10.70
C MET A 263 10.36 -11.01 -11.19
N LYS A 264 11.49 -10.29 -11.26
CA LYS A 264 11.48 -8.90 -11.73
C LYS A 264 10.97 -8.82 -13.17
N GLU A 265 11.50 -9.65 -14.06
CA GLU A 265 11.08 -9.69 -15.45
C GLU A 265 9.63 -10.21 -15.59
N TYR A 266 9.26 -11.21 -14.77
CA TYR A 266 7.89 -11.71 -14.71
C TYR A 266 6.89 -10.59 -14.41
N VAL A 267 7.18 -9.71 -13.44
CA VAL A 267 6.30 -8.59 -13.09
C VAL A 267 6.14 -7.63 -14.26
N GLU A 268 7.23 -7.20 -14.90
CA GLU A 268 7.16 -6.25 -16.04
C GLU A 268 6.31 -6.80 -17.18
N ARG A 269 6.51 -8.08 -17.53
CA ARG A 269 5.82 -8.73 -18.66
C ARG A 269 4.33 -8.94 -18.41
N ASN A 270 3.90 -9.03 -17.16
CA ASN A 270 2.52 -9.37 -16.81
C ASN A 270 1.66 -8.17 -16.39
N ILE A 271 2.17 -6.93 -16.35
CA ILE A 271 1.36 -5.76 -15.91
C ILE A 271 0.02 -5.69 -16.65
N SER A 272 0.02 -5.82 -17.98
CA SER A 272 -1.21 -5.79 -18.79
C SER A 272 -2.15 -6.96 -18.47
N ASN A 273 -1.61 -8.15 -18.20
CA ASN A 273 -2.40 -9.33 -17.85
C ASN A 273 -3.13 -9.12 -16.52
N PHE A 274 -2.45 -8.55 -15.52
CA PHE A 274 -3.07 -8.20 -14.24
C PHE A 274 -4.14 -7.11 -14.41
N ILE A 275 -3.90 -6.07 -15.23
CA ILE A 275 -4.91 -5.04 -15.51
C ILE A 275 -6.16 -5.69 -16.13
N LEU A 276 -5.98 -6.54 -17.13
CA LEU A 276 -7.09 -7.22 -17.80
C LEU A 276 -7.86 -8.14 -16.84
N SER A 277 -7.17 -8.94 -16.02
CA SER A 277 -7.85 -9.88 -15.11
C SER A 277 -8.52 -9.21 -13.92
N SER A 278 -7.93 -8.13 -13.39
CA SER A 278 -8.40 -7.49 -12.15
C SER A 278 -9.29 -6.27 -12.40
N VAL A 279 -9.30 -5.71 -13.61
CA VAL A 279 -10.05 -4.48 -13.94
C VAL A 279 -10.84 -4.63 -15.25
N GLY A 280 -10.53 -5.61 -16.11
CA GLY A 280 -11.08 -5.71 -17.47
C GLY A 280 -12.60 -5.88 -17.55
N ASN A 281 -13.21 -6.46 -16.52
CA ASN A 281 -14.66 -6.66 -16.44
C ASN A 281 -15.33 -5.79 -15.36
N GLU A 282 -14.58 -4.83 -14.81
CA GLU A 282 -15.05 -3.97 -13.73
C GLU A 282 -15.76 -2.73 -14.28
N ASP A 283 -16.10 -1.79 -13.39
CA ASP A 283 -16.74 -0.53 -13.73
C ASP A 283 -15.97 0.24 -14.84
N PRO A 284 -16.66 0.79 -15.86
CA PRO A 284 -16.02 1.52 -16.96
C PRO A 284 -15.05 2.64 -16.52
N LEU A 285 -15.32 3.30 -15.39
CA LEU A 285 -14.43 4.33 -14.84
C LEU A 285 -13.06 3.74 -14.46
N LEU A 286 -13.06 2.55 -13.86
CA LEU A 286 -11.83 1.84 -13.48
C LEU A 286 -11.10 1.41 -14.75
N TRP A 287 -11.79 0.72 -15.66
CA TRP A 287 -11.17 0.19 -16.89
C TRP A 287 -10.53 1.28 -17.75
N GLU A 288 -11.25 2.38 -18.00
CA GLU A 288 -10.74 3.48 -18.81
C GLU A 288 -9.57 4.18 -18.14
N THR A 289 -9.64 4.40 -16.83
CA THR A 289 -8.56 5.06 -16.09
C THR A 289 -7.30 4.20 -16.05
N TYR A 290 -7.42 2.90 -15.81
CA TYR A 290 -6.27 1.97 -15.82
C TYR A 290 -5.63 1.87 -17.21
N THR A 291 -6.45 1.72 -18.26
CA THR A 291 -5.96 1.63 -19.63
C THR A 291 -5.26 2.91 -20.06
N MET A 292 -5.84 4.08 -19.75
CA MET A 292 -5.22 5.37 -20.05
C MET A 292 -3.94 5.58 -19.25
N ALA A 293 -3.93 5.24 -17.95
CA ALA A 293 -2.74 5.34 -17.11
C ALA A 293 -1.58 4.47 -17.63
N PHE A 294 -1.88 3.23 -18.03
CA PHE A 294 -0.88 2.31 -18.58
C PHE A 294 -0.33 2.82 -19.92
N ARG A 295 -1.19 3.31 -20.82
CA ARG A 295 -0.77 3.96 -22.08
C ARG A 295 0.06 5.21 -21.82
N HIS A 296 -0.30 5.99 -20.78
CA HIS A 296 0.40 7.22 -20.43
C HIS A 296 1.87 7.00 -20.05
N ILE A 297 2.27 5.79 -19.63
CA ILE A 297 3.69 5.46 -19.39
C ILE A 297 4.52 5.67 -20.68
N GLY A 298 4.00 5.30 -21.85
CA GLY A 298 4.68 5.50 -23.12
C GLY A 298 4.68 6.96 -23.59
N ASN A 299 3.65 7.71 -23.23
CA ASN A 299 3.39 9.07 -23.72
C ASN A 299 3.82 10.18 -22.75
N ALA A 300 4.24 9.83 -21.54
CA ALA A 300 4.62 10.80 -20.51
C ALA A 300 5.85 11.61 -20.93
N LYS A 301 5.72 12.94 -20.79
CA LYS A 301 6.69 13.94 -21.29
C LYS A 301 8.00 13.89 -20.53
N SER A 302 7.96 13.53 -19.25
CA SER A 302 9.14 13.53 -18.38
C SER A 302 9.52 12.12 -17.90
N PRO A 303 10.82 11.83 -17.72
CA PRO A 303 11.28 10.59 -17.08
C PRO A 303 10.70 10.36 -15.68
N GLU A 304 10.44 11.43 -14.93
CA GLU A 304 9.89 11.36 -13.57
C GLU A 304 8.46 10.81 -13.55
N GLU A 305 7.61 11.27 -14.48
CA GLU A 305 6.25 10.75 -14.65
C GLU A 305 6.23 9.29 -15.06
N ARG A 306 7.07 8.92 -16.04
CA ARG A 306 7.23 7.53 -16.48
C ARG A 306 7.64 6.63 -15.33
N SER A 307 8.66 7.04 -14.58
CA SER A 307 9.14 6.30 -13.41
C SER A 307 8.04 6.13 -12.36
N LEU A 308 7.29 7.19 -12.04
CA LEU A 308 6.21 7.12 -11.05
C LEU A 308 5.16 6.10 -11.45
N LEU A 309 4.66 6.17 -12.69
CA LEU A 309 3.59 5.28 -13.14
C LEU A 309 4.09 3.84 -13.29
N SER A 310 5.27 3.62 -13.85
CA SER A 310 5.86 2.27 -13.93
C SER A 310 6.02 1.64 -12.54
N ASN A 311 6.57 2.38 -11.57
CA ASN A 311 6.73 1.85 -10.21
C ASN A 311 5.39 1.65 -9.50
N THR A 312 4.39 2.52 -9.77
CA THR A 312 3.03 2.33 -9.26
C THR A 312 2.42 1.03 -9.78
N PHE A 313 2.51 0.74 -11.08
CA PHE A 313 1.99 -0.52 -11.64
C PHE A 313 2.77 -1.76 -11.19
N ARG A 314 4.10 -1.68 -11.07
CA ARG A 314 4.93 -2.75 -10.51
C ARG A 314 4.53 -3.09 -9.08
N LEU A 315 4.44 -2.08 -8.22
CA LEU A 315 3.95 -2.24 -6.86
C LEU A 315 2.54 -2.81 -6.85
N TRP A 316 1.70 -2.31 -7.76
CA TRP A 316 0.32 -2.77 -7.89
C TRP A 316 0.25 -4.26 -8.26
N VAL A 317 1.09 -4.77 -9.16
CA VAL A 317 1.13 -6.20 -9.47
C VAL A 317 1.57 -7.03 -8.26
N ILE A 318 2.63 -6.63 -7.55
CA ILE A 318 3.12 -7.40 -6.40
C ILE A 318 2.09 -7.47 -5.29
N CYS A 319 1.37 -6.38 -5.00
CA CYS A 319 0.30 -6.39 -4.02
C CYS A 319 -0.79 -7.43 -4.37
N ARG A 320 -1.06 -7.68 -5.65
CA ARG A 320 -1.98 -8.73 -6.11
C ARG A 320 -1.38 -10.12 -5.97
N LEU A 321 -0.09 -10.30 -6.25
CA LEU A 321 0.62 -11.56 -6.06
C LEU A 321 0.62 -12.02 -4.60
N ILE A 322 0.89 -11.11 -3.64
CA ILE A 322 0.96 -11.48 -2.21
C ILE A 322 -0.41 -11.66 -1.55
N SER A 323 -1.49 -11.19 -2.16
CA SER A 323 -2.82 -11.23 -1.56
C SER A 323 -3.68 -12.39 -2.07
N ASN A 324 -3.25 -13.05 -3.16
CA ASN A 324 -4.03 -14.09 -3.82
C ASN A 324 -3.33 -15.45 -3.76
N PRO A 325 -4.07 -16.55 -3.58
CA PRO A 325 -3.49 -17.89 -3.60
C PRO A 325 -2.89 -18.24 -4.96
N VAL A 326 -1.90 -19.13 -4.92
CA VAL A 326 -1.12 -19.59 -6.07
C VAL A 326 -1.21 -21.11 -6.16
N HIS A 327 -1.33 -21.65 -7.36
CA HIS A 327 -1.40 -23.09 -7.61
C HIS A 327 -0.33 -23.54 -8.61
N ILE A 328 0.02 -24.82 -8.55
CA ILE A 328 0.93 -25.46 -9.51
C ILE A 328 0.13 -25.82 -10.78
N CYS A 329 0.47 -25.17 -11.89
CA CYS A 329 -0.19 -25.34 -13.19
C CYS A 329 0.66 -26.11 -14.22
N GLY A 330 1.97 -26.28 -14.00
CA GLY A 330 2.83 -27.09 -14.88
C GLY A 330 2.68 -28.61 -14.69
N ASP A 331 3.31 -29.41 -15.55
CA ASP A 331 3.16 -30.88 -15.54
C ASP A 331 3.73 -31.52 -14.25
N GLU A 332 4.84 -31.01 -13.74
CA GLU A 332 5.41 -31.46 -12.45
C GLU A 332 4.58 -30.92 -11.28
N LYS A 333 3.89 -31.83 -10.56
CA LYS A 333 3.02 -31.54 -9.41
C LYS A 333 3.65 -31.85 -8.05
N LEU A 334 4.89 -32.35 -8.04
CA LEU A 334 5.63 -32.75 -6.83
C LEU A 334 4.91 -33.85 -6.03
N GLY A 335 4.10 -34.66 -6.71
CA GLY A 335 3.22 -35.66 -6.09
C GLY A 335 1.97 -35.08 -5.41
N GLY A 336 1.72 -33.76 -5.54
CA GLY A 336 0.51 -33.11 -5.06
C GLY A 336 -0.72 -33.49 -5.89
N GLN A 337 -1.88 -33.50 -5.23
CA GLN A 337 -3.18 -33.79 -5.84
C GLN A 337 -4.03 -32.52 -5.92
N ALA A 338 -4.96 -32.50 -6.88
CA ALA A 338 -5.93 -31.43 -6.97
C ALA A 338 -6.91 -31.52 -5.80
N ILE A 339 -7.32 -30.36 -5.27
CA ILE A 339 -8.37 -30.29 -4.26
C ILE A 339 -9.72 -30.26 -4.99
N GLU A 340 -10.55 -31.26 -4.79
CA GLU A 340 -11.92 -31.33 -5.34
C GLU A 340 -12.92 -30.85 -4.27
N SER A 341 -13.06 -29.53 -4.12
CA SER A 341 -13.93 -28.91 -3.12
C SER A 341 -14.24 -27.47 -3.50
N GLN A 342 -15.51 -27.19 -3.79
CA GLN A 342 -16.00 -25.84 -4.12
C GLN A 342 -15.81 -24.82 -2.98
N ASP A 343 -15.67 -25.29 -1.75
CA ASP A 343 -15.36 -24.47 -0.57
C ASP A 343 -13.88 -24.04 -0.52
N SER A 344 -13.01 -24.64 -1.34
CA SER A 344 -11.58 -24.32 -1.38
C SER A 344 -11.26 -23.30 -2.48
N LEU A 345 -10.37 -22.36 -2.18
CA LEU A 345 -9.80 -21.46 -3.20
C LEU A 345 -8.99 -22.21 -4.27
N HIS A 346 -8.63 -23.46 -3.98
CA HIS A 346 -7.88 -24.36 -4.84
C HIS A 346 -8.76 -25.44 -5.47
N ASP A 347 -10.07 -25.24 -5.60
CA ASP A 347 -10.95 -26.18 -6.29
C ASP A 347 -10.43 -26.53 -7.71
N GLY A 348 -10.29 -27.83 -7.99
CA GLY A 348 -9.69 -28.40 -9.20
C GLY A 348 -8.20 -28.09 -9.39
N LYS A 349 -7.49 -27.62 -8.36
CA LYS A 349 -6.10 -27.12 -8.46
C LYS A 349 -5.19 -27.76 -7.42
N VAL A 350 -3.90 -27.88 -7.76
CA VAL A 350 -2.84 -28.31 -6.84
C VAL A 350 -2.28 -27.08 -6.11
N PRO A 351 -2.48 -26.92 -4.80
CA PRO A 351 -1.96 -25.76 -4.07
C PRO A 351 -0.43 -25.72 -4.09
N MET A 352 0.13 -24.52 -4.09
CA MET A 352 1.57 -24.35 -3.88
C MET A 352 1.89 -24.61 -2.40
N PRO A 353 2.94 -25.40 -2.06
CA PRO A 353 3.30 -25.68 -0.67
C PRO A 353 3.50 -24.42 0.19
N MET A 354 3.03 -24.46 1.44
CA MET A 354 3.04 -23.30 2.36
C MET A 354 4.45 -22.76 2.63
N ILE A 355 5.45 -23.63 2.65
CA ILE A 355 6.86 -23.23 2.78
C ILE A 355 7.32 -22.37 1.62
N MET A 356 6.92 -22.71 0.38
CA MET A 356 7.20 -21.87 -0.78
C MET A 356 6.48 -20.53 -0.65
N THR A 357 5.22 -20.52 -0.20
CA THR A 357 4.46 -19.28 0.05
C THR A 357 5.21 -18.37 1.03
N ALA A 358 5.74 -18.91 2.14
CA ALA A 358 6.56 -18.15 3.09
C ALA A 358 7.85 -17.61 2.46
N GLN A 359 8.55 -18.40 1.62
CA GLN A 359 9.73 -17.93 0.89
C GLN A 359 9.38 -16.82 -0.12
N PHE A 360 8.26 -16.95 -0.84
CA PHE A 360 7.76 -15.90 -1.73
C PHE A 360 7.38 -14.63 -0.96
N GLU A 361 6.88 -14.71 0.28
CA GLU A 361 6.69 -13.52 1.12
C GLU A 361 8.05 -12.83 1.37
N CYS A 362 9.10 -13.54 1.80
CA CYS A 362 10.44 -12.94 1.96
C CYS A 362 10.93 -12.25 0.67
N ILE A 363 10.84 -12.95 -0.47
CA ILE A 363 11.25 -12.42 -1.78
C ILE A 363 10.45 -11.16 -2.12
N ASN A 364 9.11 -11.22 -2.02
CA ASN A 364 8.22 -10.12 -2.39
C ASN A 364 8.44 -8.88 -1.54
N TYR A 365 8.59 -9.04 -0.22
CA TYR A 365 8.77 -7.90 0.68
C TYR A 365 10.13 -7.23 0.52
N THR A 366 11.20 -8.02 0.47
CA THR A 366 12.57 -7.50 0.47
C THR A 366 12.99 -6.99 -0.90
N THR A 367 12.62 -7.69 -1.97
CA THR A 367 13.03 -7.31 -3.34
C THR A 367 12.13 -6.24 -3.94
N PHE A 368 10.83 -6.25 -3.64
CA PHE A 368 9.85 -5.48 -4.40
C PHE A 368 9.02 -4.50 -3.56
N LEU A 369 8.21 -4.97 -2.60
CA LEU A 369 7.25 -4.11 -1.88
C LEU A 369 7.93 -2.96 -1.16
N ARG A 370 8.94 -3.23 -0.30
CA ARG A 370 9.62 -2.18 0.48
C ARG A 370 10.35 -1.17 -0.44
N PRO A 371 11.18 -1.60 -1.42
CA PRO A 371 11.85 -0.65 -2.32
C PRO A 371 10.89 0.14 -3.21
N TRP A 372 9.89 -0.51 -3.81
CA TRP A 372 8.98 0.14 -4.75
C TRP A 372 7.97 1.03 -4.06
N SER A 373 7.45 0.65 -2.88
CA SER A 373 6.61 1.55 -2.08
C SER A 373 7.36 2.84 -1.75
N LYS A 374 8.59 2.73 -1.23
CA LYS A 374 9.44 3.91 -0.94
C LYS A 374 9.69 4.75 -2.19
N ALA A 375 9.92 4.11 -3.35
CA ALA A 375 10.15 4.80 -4.61
C ALA A 375 8.89 5.55 -5.08
N VAL A 376 7.72 4.90 -5.08
CA VAL A 376 6.43 5.47 -5.46
C VAL A 376 6.09 6.67 -4.58
N LEU A 377 6.16 6.52 -3.26
CA LEU A 377 5.86 7.60 -2.32
C LEU A 377 6.79 8.80 -2.48
N LYS A 378 8.09 8.54 -2.68
CA LYS A 378 9.08 9.60 -2.93
C LYS A 378 8.77 10.32 -4.24
N GLN A 379 8.58 9.59 -5.34
CA GLN A 379 8.34 10.15 -6.68
C GLN A 379 7.01 10.91 -6.72
N LEU A 380 5.95 10.37 -6.11
CA LEU A 380 4.66 11.05 -5.99
C LEU A 380 4.79 12.35 -5.20
N ASN A 381 5.48 12.32 -4.06
CA ASN A 381 5.73 13.52 -3.26
C ASN A 381 6.55 14.57 -4.02
N GLU A 382 7.54 14.15 -4.82
CA GLU A 382 8.33 15.04 -5.68
C GLU A 382 7.46 15.73 -6.73
N LEU A 383 6.60 15.00 -7.45
CA LEU A 383 5.69 15.60 -8.46
C LEU A 383 4.67 16.53 -7.82
N VAL A 384 4.09 16.15 -6.67
CA VAL A 384 3.14 16.98 -5.90
C VAL A 384 3.80 18.28 -5.45
N LEU A 385 5.02 18.22 -4.92
CA LEU A 385 5.76 19.40 -4.46
C LEU A 385 6.33 20.27 -5.59
N ALA A 386 6.50 19.72 -6.79
CA ALA A 386 6.95 20.48 -7.95
C ALA A 386 5.92 21.54 -8.38
N LYS A 387 4.64 21.37 -8.03
CA LYS A 387 3.53 22.29 -8.37
C LYS A 387 3.45 22.61 -9.87
N ARG A 388 3.87 21.67 -10.71
CA ARG A 388 3.76 21.80 -12.17
C ARG A 388 2.40 21.29 -12.62
N ARG A 389 1.73 22.09 -13.44
CA ARG A 389 0.45 21.75 -14.05
C ARG A 389 0.52 20.52 -14.95
N ASP A 390 1.64 20.37 -15.66
CA ASP A 390 1.90 19.22 -16.54
C ASP A 390 1.79 17.86 -15.82
N TYR A 391 2.14 17.81 -14.53
CA TYR A 391 2.17 16.56 -13.76
C TYR A 391 0.81 16.13 -13.22
N TRP A 392 -0.24 16.96 -13.36
CA TRP A 392 -1.53 16.70 -12.74
C TRP A 392 -2.10 15.34 -13.16
N LEU A 393 -2.06 15.01 -14.45
CA LEU A 393 -2.65 13.78 -14.96
C LEU A 393 -1.88 12.54 -14.46
N SER A 394 -0.55 12.60 -14.44
CA SER A 394 0.30 11.54 -13.88
C SER A 394 0.06 11.34 -12.37
N ILE A 395 -0.12 12.44 -11.62
CA ILE A 395 -0.46 12.38 -10.19
C ILE A 395 -1.85 11.76 -9.99
N TYR A 396 -2.84 12.16 -10.79
CA TYR A 396 -4.19 11.60 -10.77
C TYR A 396 -4.15 10.08 -11.01
N PHE A 397 -3.47 9.63 -12.06
CA PHE A 397 -3.36 8.20 -12.36
C PHE A 397 -2.68 7.40 -11.23
N ALA A 398 -1.57 7.91 -10.70
CA ALA A 398 -0.88 7.24 -9.60
C ALA A 398 -1.80 7.13 -8.37
N MET A 399 -2.45 8.23 -7.96
CA MET A 399 -3.35 8.22 -6.81
C MET A 399 -4.58 7.34 -7.05
N PHE A 400 -5.17 7.35 -8.24
CA PHE A 400 -6.30 6.50 -8.58
C PHE A 400 -5.96 5.01 -8.43
N VAL A 401 -4.85 4.56 -9.01
CA VAL A 401 -4.39 3.17 -8.91
C VAL A 401 -4.08 2.76 -7.46
N LEU A 402 -3.47 3.66 -6.68
CA LEU A 402 -3.16 3.39 -5.26
C LEU A 402 -4.42 3.37 -4.37
N LEU A 403 -5.38 4.25 -4.61
CA LEU A 403 -6.66 4.27 -3.89
C LEU A 403 -7.52 3.05 -4.21
N HIS A 404 -7.59 2.65 -5.49
CA HIS A 404 -8.26 1.41 -5.88
C HIS A 404 -7.54 0.18 -5.28
N SER A 405 -6.21 0.16 -5.29
CA SER A 405 -5.42 -0.88 -4.61
C SER A 405 -5.78 -1.01 -3.12
N CYS A 406 -6.10 0.10 -2.46
CA CYS A 406 -6.53 0.10 -1.06
C CYS A 406 -7.87 -0.60 -0.85
N ALA A 407 -8.85 -0.37 -1.72
CA ALA A 407 -10.12 -1.11 -1.70
C ALA A 407 -9.88 -2.62 -1.88
N MET A 408 -9.15 -3.00 -2.93
CA MET A 408 -8.91 -4.41 -3.25
C MET A 408 -8.19 -5.17 -2.14
N MET A 409 -7.16 -4.58 -1.54
CA MET A 409 -6.45 -5.24 -0.42
C MET A 409 -7.30 -5.29 0.84
N THR A 410 -8.13 -4.29 1.10
CA THR A 410 -9.06 -4.30 2.24
C THR A 410 -10.08 -5.44 2.09
N ARG A 411 -10.69 -5.57 0.90
CA ARG A 411 -11.60 -6.68 0.59
C ARG A 411 -10.92 -8.03 0.76
N ARG A 412 -9.71 -8.20 0.20
CA ARG A 412 -9.01 -9.48 0.27
C ARG A 412 -8.58 -9.87 1.68
N ASP A 413 -8.23 -8.90 2.53
CA ASP A 413 -7.89 -9.15 3.93
C ASP A 413 -9.13 -9.53 4.77
N GLU A 414 -10.30 -8.98 4.45
CA GLU A 414 -11.60 -9.36 5.02
C GLU A 414 -12.03 -10.79 4.58
N GLU A 415 -11.87 -11.11 3.30
CA GLU A 415 -12.09 -12.47 2.79
C GLU A 415 -11.14 -13.48 3.44
N THR A 416 -9.87 -13.09 3.67
CA THR A 416 -8.88 -13.93 4.37
C THR A 416 -9.29 -14.18 5.83
N ALA A 417 -9.78 -13.15 6.53
CA ALA A 417 -10.29 -13.29 7.89
C ALA A 417 -11.44 -14.30 7.95
N THR A 418 -12.37 -14.21 6.99
CA THR A 418 -13.51 -15.12 6.87
C THR A 418 -13.05 -16.55 6.57
N GLN A 419 -12.11 -16.71 5.64
CA GLN A 419 -11.58 -18.02 5.22
C GLN A 419 -10.94 -18.79 6.38
N TYR A 420 -10.25 -18.09 7.28
CA TYR A 420 -9.57 -18.69 8.42
C TYR A 420 -10.40 -18.63 9.73
N ASP A 421 -11.69 -18.30 9.64
CA ASP A 421 -12.60 -18.16 10.79
C ASP A 421 -12.01 -17.28 11.91
N MET A 422 -11.40 -16.16 11.51
CA MET A 422 -10.79 -15.21 12.43
C MET A 422 -11.89 -14.38 13.11
N LYS A 423 -11.73 -14.12 14.42
CA LYS A 423 -12.73 -13.36 15.22
C LYS A 423 -12.93 -11.91 14.76
N GLY A 424 -11.97 -11.34 14.04
CA GLY A 424 -12.00 -9.94 13.59
C GLY A 424 -12.41 -9.82 12.13
N ARG A 425 -12.94 -8.66 11.75
CA ARG A 425 -13.30 -8.35 10.35
C ARG A 425 -12.13 -8.48 9.37
N TYR A 426 -10.91 -8.16 9.83
CA TYR A 426 -9.71 -8.13 9.02
C TYR A 426 -8.68 -9.10 9.61
N ALA A 427 -7.94 -9.78 8.74
CA ALA A 427 -6.84 -10.65 9.14
C ALA A 427 -5.67 -9.82 9.70
N ASN A 428 -5.49 -8.58 9.23
CA ASN A 428 -4.40 -7.69 9.62
C ASN A 428 -4.93 -6.26 9.93
N PRO A 429 -5.72 -6.06 11.00
CA PRO A 429 -6.48 -4.83 11.23
C PRO A 429 -5.59 -3.58 11.35
N GLU A 430 -4.43 -3.69 12.01
CA GLU A 430 -3.48 -2.56 12.14
C GLU A 430 -2.92 -2.14 10.77
N SER A 431 -2.57 -3.10 9.93
CA SER A 431 -2.06 -2.78 8.59
C SER A 431 -3.13 -2.19 7.69
N ILE A 432 -4.39 -2.65 7.82
CA ILE A 432 -5.53 -2.08 7.09
C ILE A 432 -5.77 -0.63 7.53
N ARG A 433 -5.77 -0.34 8.83
CA ARG A 433 -5.84 1.05 9.34
C ARG A 433 -4.73 1.94 8.79
N ALA A 434 -3.48 1.46 8.80
CA ALA A 434 -2.35 2.20 8.26
C ALA A 434 -2.52 2.48 6.75
N HIS A 435 -3.07 1.52 6.00
CA HIS A 435 -3.32 1.66 4.57
C HIS A 435 -4.45 2.65 4.27
N HIS A 436 -5.54 2.62 5.04
CA HIS A 436 -6.63 3.61 4.98
C HIS A 436 -6.14 5.02 5.31
N SER A 437 -5.27 5.16 6.31
CA SER A 437 -4.59 6.43 6.63
C SER A 437 -3.72 6.93 5.47
N GLY A 438 -3.06 6.00 4.76
CA GLY A 438 -2.35 6.29 3.52
C GLY A 438 -3.27 6.82 2.41
N ALA A 439 -4.44 6.20 2.20
CA ALA A 439 -5.45 6.66 1.25
C ALA A 439 -5.98 8.06 1.58
N GLN A 440 -6.32 8.32 2.85
CA GLN A 440 -6.71 9.65 3.34
C GLN A 440 -5.61 10.69 3.11
N THR A 441 -4.34 10.31 3.33
CA THR A 441 -3.18 11.16 3.05
C THR A 441 -3.09 11.53 1.57
N MET A 442 -3.27 10.57 0.67
CA MET A 442 -3.25 10.81 -0.78
C MET A 442 -4.38 11.74 -1.21
N LEU A 443 -5.61 11.48 -0.76
CA LEU A 443 -6.78 12.32 -1.02
C LEU A 443 -6.57 13.75 -0.51
N ALA A 444 -6.01 13.91 0.69
CA ALA A 444 -5.75 15.24 1.24
C ALA A 444 -4.74 16.03 0.41
N HIS A 445 -3.73 15.38 -0.15
CA HIS A 445 -2.79 16.05 -1.07
C HIS A 445 -3.45 16.32 -2.42
N PHE A 446 -4.25 15.39 -2.95
CA PHE A 446 -4.99 15.55 -4.20
C PHE A 446 -5.92 16.77 -4.15
N HIS A 447 -6.74 16.89 -3.11
CA HIS A 447 -7.66 18.02 -2.94
C HIS A 447 -6.96 19.34 -2.63
N PHE A 448 -5.76 19.27 -2.04
CA PHE A 448 -4.95 20.46 -1.83
C PHE A 448 -4.32 20.98 -3.14
N ILE A 449 -3.82 20.11 -4.00
CA ILE A 449 -3.20 20.51 -5.28
C ILE A 449 -4.26 20.78 -6.34
N ASN A 450 -4.07 21.83 -7.14
CA ASN A 450 -4.91 22.15 -8.32
C ASN A 450 -6.42 22.19 -8.08
N LYS A 451 -6.87 22.45 -6.84
CA LYS A 451 -8.29 22.37 -6.44
C LYS A 451 -8.92 21.01 -6.79
N GLY A 452 -8.12 19.93 -6.74
CA GLY A 452 -8.48 18.52 -6.90
C GLY A 452 -9.36 18.21 -8.12
N VAL A 453 -10.66 18.41 -7.92
CA VAL A 453 -11.78 18.05 -8.80
C VAL A 453 -11.98 19.01 -9.97
N VAL A 454 -11.34 20.19 -9.97
CA VAL A 454 -11.60 21.23 -10.99
C VAL A 454 -11.50 20.73 -12.43
N PRO A 455 -10.48 19.95 -12.85
CA PRO A 455 -10.40 19.43 -14.22
C PRO A 455 -11.59 18.54 -14.62
N PHE A 456 -12.24 17.86 -13.67
CA PHE A 456 -13.45 17.06 -13.88
C PHE A 456 -14.74 17.87 -13.79
N SER A 457 -14.65 19.17 -13.47
CA SER A 457 -15.80 20.05 -13.23
C SER A 457 -15.96 21.13 -14.30
N LEU A 458 -15.03 21.21 -15.26
CA LEU A 458 -15.07 22.19 -16.33
C LEU A 458 -16.23 21.90 -17.30
N PRO A 459 -16.86 22.94 -17.88
CA PRO A 459 -18.01 22.76 -18.76
C PRO A 459 -17.63 21.98 -20.02
N HIS A 460 -18.51 21.06 -20.45
CA HIS A 460 -18.35 20.27 -21.67
C HIS A 460 -18.72 21.09 -22.91
N ASN A 461 -17.95 22.15 -23.17
CA ASN A 461 -18.07 22.99 -24.35
C ASN A 461 -16.68 23.36 -24.91
N VAL A 462 -16.63 24.02 -26.06
CA VAL A 462 -15.35 24.37 -26.73
C VAL A 462 -14.43 25.17 -25.82
N ALA A 463 -14.98 26.14 -25.07
CA ALA A 463 -14.21 26.98 -24.15
C ALA A 463 -13.62 26.16 -22.98
N GLY A 464 -14.41 25.30 -22.35
CA GLY A 464 -13.96 24.41 -21.27
C GLY A 464 -12.92 23.39 -21.76
N LYS A 465 -13.02 22.93 -23.01
CA LYS A 465 -12.01 22.06 -23.64
C LYS A 465 -10.66 22.76 -23.73
N GLN A 466 -10.67 23.99 -24.23
CA GLN A 466 -9.47 24.82 -24.35
C GLN A 466 -8.89 25.17 -22.98
N GLU A 467 -9.74 25.47 -21.99
CA GLU A 467 -9.32 25.73 -20.62
C GLU A 467 -8.65 24.49 -20.01
N LEU A 468 -9.26 23.32 -20.14
CA LEU A 468 -8.72 22.05 -19.64
C LEU A 468 -7.37 21.71 -20.30
N ALA A 469 -7.29 21.84 -21.62
CA ALA A 469 -6.06 21.64 -22.38
C ALA A 469 -4.92 22.55 -21.86
N LYS A 470 -5.22 23.85 -21.67
CA LYS A 470 -4.25 24.83 -21.15
C LYS A 470 -3.92 24.62 -19.67
N ALA A 471 -4.88 24.16 -18.87
CA ALA A 471 -4.74 24.02 -17.43
C ALA A 471 -3.73 22.95 -17.02
N ALA A 472 -3.58 21.88 -17.81
CA ALA A 472 -2.64 20.79 -17.54
C ALA A 472 -1.77 20.40 -18.74
N ASN A 473 -1.71 21.25 -19.79
CA ASN A 473 -0.92 21.01 -21.00
C ASN A 473 -1.23 19.63 -21.63
N LEU A 474 -2.52 19.33 -21.74
CA LEU A 474 -3.04 18.03 -22.13
C LEU A 474 -3.13 17.91 -23.66
N THR A 475 -2.91 16.71 -24.18
CA THR A 475 -3.21 16.36 -25.58
C THR A 475 -4.72 16.19 -25.80
N ASP A 476 -5.19 16.20 -27.05
CA ASP A 476 -6.61 16.00 -27.35
C ASP A 476 -7.15 14.66 -26.81
N GLU A 477 -6.35 13.58 -26.89
CA GLU A 477 -6.69 12.28 -26.30
C GLU A 477 -6.88 12.41 -24.78
N GLN A 478 -5.96 13.09 -24.10
CA GLN A 478 -6.01 13.28 -22.65
C GLN A 478 -7.18 14.16 -22.22
N VAL A 479 -7.50 15.20 -22.99
CA VAL A 479 -8.67 16.06 -22.74
C VAL A 479 -9.96 15.26 -22.90
N ASN A 480 -10.08 14.49 -23.97
CA ASN A 480 -11.26 13.63 -24.19
C ASN A 480 -11.40 12.59 -23.08
N PHE A 481 -10.28 12.00 -22.63
CA PHE A 481 -10.26 11.09 -21.48
C PHE A 481 -10.79 11.75 -20.20
N VAL A 482 -10.30 12.96 -19.85
CA VAL A 482 -10.74 13.66 -18.63
C VAL A 482 -12.24 13.99 -18.68
N TRP A 483 -12.75 14.43 -19.83
CA TRP A 483 -14.19 14.65 -20.03
C TRP A 483 -15.00 13.37 -19.90
N ARG A 484 -14.56 12.27 -20.52
CA ARG A 484 -15.26 10.99 -20.41
C ARG A 484 -15.27 10.48 -18.96
N THR A 485 -14.14 10.59 -18.28
CA THR A 485 -14.00 10.29 -16.84
C THR A 485 -14.96 11.13 -16.01
N ALA A 486 -15.05 12.44 -16.29
CA ALA A 486 -15.99 13.34 -15.63
C ALA A 486 -17.44 12.91 -15.87
N THR A 487 -17.83 12.57 -17.10
CA THR A 487 -19.16 12.05 -17.41
C THR A 487 -19.45 10.78 -16.62
N LEU A 488 -18.53 9.81 -16.61
CA LEU A 488 -18.71 8.56 -15.88
C LEU A 488 -18.85 8.80 -14.37
N ALA A 489 -18.01 9.65 -13.79
CA ALA A 489 -18.02 9.94 -12.36
C ALA A 489 -19.27 10.72 -11.90
N HIS A 490 -19.87 11.53 -12.77
CA HIS A 490 -21.07 12.33 -12.48
C HIS A 490 -22.37 11.70 -13.00
N ASP A 491 -22.30 10.57 -13.69
CA ASP A 491 -23.46 9.79 -14.11
C ASP A 491 -24.37 9.52 -12.90
N PRO A 492 -25.69 9.82 -12.94
CA PRO A 492 -26.55 9.73 -11.77
C PRO A 492 -26.58 8.34 -11.11
N GLU A 493 -26.60 7.26 -11.91
CA GLU A 493 -26.58 5.90 -11.37
C GLU A 493 -25.28 5.63 -10.62
N ARG A 494 -24.13 5.94 -11.24
CA ARG A 494 -22.84 5.75 -10.55
C ARG A 494 -22.63 6.68 -9.37
N ALA A 495 -22.87 7.98 -9.54
CA ALA A 495 -22.59 9.01 -8.56
C ALA A 495 -23.49 8.87 -7.32
N VAL A 496 -24.79 8.62 -7.52
CA VAL A 496 -25.78 8.55 -6.45
C VAL A 496 -26.02 7.12 -6.00
N ALA A 497 -26.35 6.19 -6.90
CA ALA A 497 -26.75 4.85 -6.47
C ALA A 497 -25.56 4.01 -5.97
N THR A 498 -24.36 4.22 -6.51
CA THR A 498 -23.18 3.44 -6.10
C THR A 498 -22.22 4.24 -5.22
N MET A 499 -21.61 5.31 -5.74
CA MET A 499 -20.52 6.03 -5.07
C MET A 499 -20.94 6.66 -3.75
N ARG A 500 -22.12 7.32 -3.70
CA ARG A 500 -22.65 7.86 -2.44
C ARG A 500 -23.00 6.74 -1.46
N TYR A 501 -23.69 5.70 -1.93
CA TYR A 501 -24.07 4.54 -1.12
C TYR A 501 -22.88 3.88 -0.44
N VAL A 502 -21.82 3.56 -1.20
CA VAL A 502 -20.64 2.89 -0.63
C VAL A 502 -19.92 3.77 0.39
N ARG A 503 -19.91 5.10 0.20
CA ARG A 503 -19.32 6.04 1.15
C ARG A 503 -20.12 6.15 2.44
N GLU A 504 -21.44 6.34 2.34
CA GLU A 504 -22.34 6.46 3.50
C GLU A 504 -22.39 5.19 4.34
N ARG A 505 -22.27 4.02 3.71
CA ARG A 505 -22.24 2.71 4.37
C ARG A 505 -20.85 2.29 4.87
N GLY A 506 -19.80 3.08 4.60
CA GLY A 506 -18.44 2.72 5.03
C GLY A 506 -17.91 1.44 4.38
N LEU A 507 -18.29 1.17 3.12
CA LEU A 507 -17.87 -0.05 2.39
C LEU A 507 -16.44 0.11 1.83
N VAL A 508 -15.46 0.25 2.74
CA VAL A 508 -14.05 0.55 2.46
C VAL A 508 -13.33 -0.44 1.52
N GLY A 509 -13.87 -1.66 1.38
CA GLY A 509 -13.36 -2.69 0.46
C GLY A 509 -13.99 -2.66 -0.94
N HIS A 510 -15.01 -1.84 -1.18
CA HIS A 510 -15.65 -1.73 -2.49
C HIS A 510 -14.77 -0.94 -3.47
N ASP A 511 -14.65 -1.38 -4.72
CA ASP A 511 -13.68 -0.84 -5.70
C ASP A 511 -13.84 0.67 -5.92
N LEU A 512 -15.08 1.16 -5.91
CA LEU A 512 -15.39 2.59 -6.05
C LEU A 512 -15.28 3.42 -4.77
N TYR A 513 -15.08 2.85 -3.58
CA TYR A 513 -15.13 3.59 -2.32
C TYR A 513 -14.09 4.72 -2.28
N TRP A 514 -12.80 4.36 -2.34
CA TRP A 514 -11.71 5.32 -2.22
C TRP A 514 -11.56 6.22 -3.44
N VAL A 515 -11.73 5.68 -4.65
CA VAL A 515 -11.60 6.46 -5.89
C VAL A 515 -12.72 7.47 -6.08
N SER A 516 -13.93 7.19 -5.57
CA SER A 516 -15.04 8.16 -5.66
C SER A 516 -14.74 9.47 -4.95
N MET A 517 -13.89 9.45 -3.91
CA MET A 517 -13.49 10.63 -3.17
C MET A 517 -12.57 11.56 -3.97
N LEU A 518 -11.98 11.11 -5.08
CA LEU A 518 -11.24 11.99 -6.01
C LEU A 518 -12.18 12.97 -6.75
N PHE A 519 -13.47 12.65 -6.83
CA PHE A 519 -14.47 13.44 -7.56
C PHE A 519 -15.37 14.27 -6.63
N ASP A 520 -15.16 14.18 -5.32
CA ASP A 520 -15.98 14.89 -4.34
C ASP A 520 -15.41 16.30 -4.07
N LYS A 521 -16.15 17.34 -4.49
CA LYS A 521 -15.76 18.76 -4.36
C LYS A 521 -15.72 19.24 -2.93
N GLU A 522 -16.55 18.66 -2.07
CA GLU A 522 -16.67 19.03 -0.66
C GLU A 522 -15.98 17.98 0.24
N TRP A 523 -15.08 17.18 -0.35
CA TRP A 523 -14.33 16.18 0.39
C TRP A 523 -13.56 16.81 1.55
N VAL A 524 -13.66 16.17 2.69
CA VAL A 524 -12.86 16.47 3.88
C VAL A 524 -12.24 15.17 4.40
N PRO A 525 -11.02 15.23 4.95
CA PRO A 525 -10.43 14.06 5.59
C PRO A 525 -11.33 13.53 6.69
N GLN A 526 -11.58 12.23 6.65
CA GLN A 526 -12.27 11.56 7.76
C GLN A 526 -11.29 11.43 8.93
N ARG A 527 -11.79 11.60 10.16
CA ARG A 527 -11.01 11.19 11.33
C ARG A 527 -10.94 9.67 11.29
N ASN A 528 -9.73 9.13 11.23
CA ASN A 528 -9.52 7.71 11.41
C ASN A 528 -9.73 7.42 12.90
N ASP A 529 -10.76 6.64 13.22
CA ASP A 529 -10.94 6.07 14.56
C ASP A 529 -9.96 4.92 14.79
#